data_AF-A0A3C0NVV6-F1
#
_entry.id   AF-A0A3C0NVV6-F1
#
_cell.length_a   1.000
_cell.length_b   1.000
_cell.length_c   1.000
_cell.angle_alpha   90.00
_cell.angle_beta   90.00
_cell.angle_gamma   90.00
#
_symmetry.space_group_name_H-M   'P 1'
#
loop_
_entity.id
_entity.type
_entity.pdbx_description
1 polymer ?
#
loop_
_entity_poly.entity_id
_entity_poly.type
_entity_poly.pdbx_seq_one_letter_code
_entity_poly.pdbx_strand_id
1 'polypeptide(L)'
;MAYTHIITDAATGEVTEIPYTQAEIDAVTAQILADQQNITSVSMRQARLALFNSGYLSQVNTIIASFPEPQRTAAQIEWEFAADVVKTSPLVTALKTALGLTDQQLTDLFVLASTL
;
A
#
# COMPACT_ATOMS: atom_id res chain seq x y z
N MET A 1 13.00 9.76 20.57
CA MET A 1 13.90 10.79 20.02
C MET A 1 13.03 12.01 19.76
N ALA A 2 13.36 13.18 20.30
CA ALA A 2 12.60 14.40 20.04
C ALA A 2 13.04 14.96 18.68
N TYR A 3 12.11 15.13 17.75
CA TYR A 3 12.39 15.80 16.49
C TYR A 3 12.35 17.32 16.75
N THR A 4 13.37 18.06 16.34
CA THR A 4 13.44 19.53 16.42
C THR A 4 13.66 20.10 15.01
N HIS A 5 13.13 21.29 14.74
CA HIS A 5 13.50 22.07 13.57
C HIS A 5 14.26 23.33 14.00
N ILE A 6 15.20 23.75 13.14
CA ILE A 6 16.04 24.90 13.39
C ILE A 6 15.52 26.08 12.57
N ILE A 7 15.26 27.21 13.23
CA ILE A 7 15.02 28.50 12.56
C ILE A 7 16.27 29.36 12.77
N THR A 8 16.90 29.77 11.67
CA THR A 8 17.99 30.74 11.70
C THR A 8 17.47 32.12 11.31
N ASP A 9 17.65 33.10 12.19
CA ASP A 9 17.37 34.49 11.86
C ASP A 9 18.41 34.99 10.83
N ALA A 10 17.94 35.39 9.65
CA ALA A 10 18.80 35.78 8.54
C ALA A 10 19.54 37.11 8.76
N ALA A 11 19.13 37.92 9.73
CA ALA A 11 19.74 39.22 10.04
C ALA A 11 20.72 39.14 11.22
N THR A 12 20.43 38.31 12.24
CA THR A 12 21.26 38.20 13.46
C THR A 12 22.12 36.94 13.51
N GLY A 13 21.81 35.93 12.70
CA GLY A 13 22.46 34.61 12.74
C GLY A 13 22.07 33.78 13.96
N GLU A 14 21.09 34.22 14.76
CA GLU A 14 20.60 33.50 15.92
C GLU A 14 19.85 32.23 15.50
N VAL A 15 20.14 31.13 16.17
CA VAL A 15 19.61 29.80 15.89
C VAL A 15 18.63 29.42 16.99
N THR A 16 17.35 29.28 16.63
CA THR A 16 16.31 28.80 17.55
C THR A 16 15.97 27.35 17.22
N GLU A 17 16.11 26.47 18.20
CA GLU A 17 15.62 25.08 18.12
C GLU A 17 14.20 25.00 18.66
N ILE A 18 13.26 24.59 17.80
CA ILE A 18 11.86 24.41 18.16
C ILE A 18 11.54 22.92 18.11
N PRO A 19 11.14 22.28 19.24
CA PRO A 19 10.73 20.88 19.23
C PRO A 19 9.37 20.73 18.55
N TYR A 20 9.23 19.71 17.70
CA TYR A 20 7.90 19.30 17.24
C TYR A 20 7.10 18.82 18.44
N THR A 21 5.92 19.39 18.62
CA THR A 21 4.98 18.94 19.64
C THR A 21 4.44 17.56 19.28
N GLN A 22 3.99 16.80 20.28
CA GLN A 22 3.36 15.49 20.02
C GLN A 22 2.14 15.63 19.10
N ALA A 23 1.38 16.72 19.24
CA ALA A 23 0.22 17.01 18.39
C ALA A 23 0.60 17.21 16.92
N GLU A 24 1.71 17.89 16.63
CA GLU A 24 2.21 18.08 15.26
C GLU A 24 2.73 16.77 14.67
N ILE A 25 3.43 15.95 15.45
CA ILE A 25 3.89 14.61 15.03
C ILE A 25 2.71 13.71 14.71
N ASP A 26 1.68 13.71 15.56
CA ASP A 26 0.48 12.90 15.36
C ASP A 26 -0.30 13.37 14.12
N ALA A 27 -0.40 14.69 13.89
CA ALA A 27 -1.06 15.24 12.70
C ALA A 27 -0.33 14.86 11.41
N VAL A 28 0.99 14.94 11.38
CA VAL A 28 1.79 14.52 10.21
C VAL A 28 1.66 13.02 9.98
N THR A 29 1.70 12.21 11.05
CA THR A 29 1.54 10.76 10.96
C THR A 29 0.16 10.40 10.41
N ALA A 30 -0.89 11.06 10.91
CA ALA A 30 -2.26 10.88 10.42
C ALA A 30 -2.39 11.24 8.94
N GLN A 31 -1.72 12.31 8.48
CA GLN A 31 -1.73 12.70 7.07
C GLN A 31 -1.04 11.65 6.19
N ILE A 32 0.12 11.14 6.61
CA ILE A 32 0.84 10.09 5.87
C ILE A 32 -0.02 8.83 5.75
N LEU A 33 -0.69 8.43 6.83
CA LEU A 33 -1.61 7.29 6.81
C LEU A 33 -2.80 7.55 5.87
N ALA A 34 -3.35 8.76 5.85
CA ALA A 34 -4.42 9.13 4.92
C ALA A 34 -3.96 9.05 3.45
N ASP A 35 -2.75 9.53 3.15
CA ASP A 35 -2.19 9.49 1.79
C ASP A 35 -1.94 8.05 1.31
N GLN A 36 -1.51 7.16 2.20
CA GLN A 36 -1.36 5.73 1.89
C GLN A 36 -2.70 5.06 1.55
N GLN A 37 -3.80 5.48 2.19
CA GLN A 37 -5.13 4.96 1.87
C GLN A 37 -5.67 5.45 0.51
N ASN A 38 -5.12 6.54 -0.04
CA ASN A 38 -5.52 7.07 -1.34
C ASN A 38 -5.01 6.24 -2.53
N ILE A 39 -4.13 5.26 -2.30
CA ILE A 39 -3.69 4.33 -3.35
C ILE A 39 -4.82 3.33 -3.62
N THR A 40 -5.61 3.64 -4.64
CA THR A 40 -6.80 2.85 -5.03
C THR A 40 -6.52 1.87 -6.16
N SER A 41 -5.46 2.09 -6.96
CA SER A 41 -5.03 1.17 -8.02
C SER A 41 -3.52 1.21 -8.24
N VAL A 42 -3.00 0.10 -8.78
CA VAL A 42 -1.60 -0.04 -9.23
C VAL A 42 -1.58 -0.87 -10.52
N SER A 43 -0.53 -0.77 -11.32
CA SER A 43 -0.41 -1.63 -12.51
C SER A 43 -0.28 -3.11 -12.14
N MET A 44 -0.69 -4.02 -13.03
CA MET A 44 -0.50 -5.46 -12.83
C MET A 44 0.97 -5.85 -12.60
N ARG A 45 1.91 -5.16 -13.26
CA ARG A 45 3.35 -5.36 -13.05
C ARG A 45 3.73 -5.08 -11.60
N GLN A 46 3.31 -3.92 -11.09
CA GLN A 46 3.58 -3.49 -9.72
C GLN A 46 2.98 -4.46 -8.70
N ALA A 47 1.72 -4.85 -8.88
CA ALA A 47 1.06 -5.82 -8.01
C ALA A 47 1.80 -7.17 -7.96
N ARG A 48 2.18 -7.71 -9.12
CA ARG A 48 2.92 -8.99 -9.19
C ARG A 48 4.29 -8.90 -8.53
N LEU A 49 5.01 -7.78 -8.70
CA LEU A 49 6.31 -7.58 -8.05
C LEU A 49 6.18 -7.42 -6.53
N ALA A 50 5.19 -6.67 -6.06
CA ALA A 50 4.92 -6.55 -4.63
C ALA A 50 4.60 -7.90 -4.00
N LEU A 51 3.70 -8.67 -4.61
CA LEU A 51 3.36 -10.02 -4.14
C LEU A 51 4.53 -11.00 -4.21
N PHE A 52 5.42 -10.86 -5.20
CA PHE A 52 6.65 -11.64 -5.28
C PHE A 52 7.58 -11.29 -4.11
N ASN A 53 7.84 -10.00 -3.90
CA ASN A 53 8.70 -9.51 -2.81
C ASN A 53 8.16 -9.88 -1.42
N SER A 54 6.84 -9.94 -1.26
CA SER A 54 6.16 -10.35 -0.02
C SER A 54 5.96 -11.87 0.10
N GLY A 55 6.38 -12.68 -0.88
CA GLY A 55 6.26 -14.14 -0.84
C GLY A 55 4.84 -14.69 -1.04
N TYR A 56 3.88 -13.86 -1.45
CA TYR A 56 2.48 -14.26 -1.66
C TYR A 56 2.16 -14.71 -3.09
N LEU A 57 3.02 -14.41 -4.07
CA LEU A 57 2.71 -14.65 -5.49
C LEU A 57 2.38 -16.12 -5.80
N SER A 58 3.10 -17.07 -5.20
CA SER A 58 2.82 -18.50 -5.39
C SER A 58 1.45 -18.89 -4.83
N GLN A 59 1.10 -18.39 -3.64
CA GLN A 59 -0.19 -18.64 -3.01
C GLN A 59 -1.35 -18.05 -3.81
N VAL A 60 -1.19 -16.85 -4.36
CA VAL A 60 -2.19 -16.22 -5.24
C VAL A 60 -2.49 -17.11 -6.44
N ASN A 61 -1.46 -17.63 -7.12
CA ASN A 61 -1.67 -18.53 -8.27
C ASN A 61 -2.41 -19.82 -7.87
N THR A 62 -2.07 -20.40 -6.71
CA THR A 62 -2.78 -21.57 -6.17
C THR A 62 -4.23 -21.27 -5.84
N ILE A 63 -4.51 -20.12 -5.22
CA ILE A 63 -5.87 -19.69 -4.87
C ILE A 63 -6.71 -19.50 -6.14
N ILE A 64 -6.20 -18.78 -7.13
CA ILE A 64 -6.92 -18.55 -8.39
C ILE A 64 -7.25 -19.89 -9.07
N ALA A 65 -6.29 -20.82 -9.10
CA ALA A 65 -6.51 -22.15 -9.68
C ALA A 65 -7.56 -22.99 -8.92
N SER A 66 -7.75 -22.73 -7.64
CA SER A 66 -8.71 -23.44 -6.78
C SER A 66 -10.15 -22.91 -6.87
N PHE A 67 -10.38 -21.77 -7.52
CA PHE A 67 -11.73 -21.23 -7.68
C PHE A 67 -12.63 -22.17 -8.51
N PRO A 68 -13.94 -22.22 -8.23
CA PRO A 68 -14.89 -22.95 -9.06
C PRO A 68 -15.12 -22.22 -10.40
N GLU A 69 -15.59 -22.96 -11.41
CA GLU A 69 -16.09 -22.31 -12.63
C GLU A 69 -17.48 -21.69 -12.39
N PRO A 70 -17.80 -20.54 -13.00
CA PRO A 70 -17.02 -19.79 -14.00
C PRO A 70 -16.04 -18.76 -13.39
N GLN A 71 -15.97 -18.66 -12.07
CA GLN A 71 -15.19 -17.63 -11.36
C GLN A 71 -13.69 -17.76 -11.62
N ARG A 72 -13.18 -18.99 -11.72
CA ARG A 72 -11.78 -19.25 -12.05
C ARG A 72 -11.37 -18.65 -13.38
N THR A 73 -12.13 -18.93 -14.45
CA THR A 73 -11.81 -18.39 -15.78
C THR A 73 -11.83 -16.87 -15.77
N ALA A 74 -12.81 -16.24 -15.12
CA ALA A 74 -12.88 -14.78 -15.00
C ALA A 74 -11.68 -14.21 -14.21
N ALA A 75 -11.34 -14.82 -13.07
CA ALA A 75 -10.20 -14.43 -12.24
C ALA A 75 -8.87 -14.58 -12.99
N GLN A 76 -8.69 -15.64 -13.77
CA GLN A 76 -7.51 -15.85 -14.60
C GLN A 76 -7.40 -14.78 -15.69
N ILE A 77 -8.49 -14.47 -16.39
CA ILE A 77 -8.49 -13.42 -17.42
C ILE A 77 -8.11 -12.07 -16.81
N GLU A 78 -8.74 -11.69 -15.69
CA GLU A 78 -8.40 -10.46 -14.98
C GLU A 78 -6.94 -10.47 -14.52
N TRP A 79 -6.49 -11.56 -13.90
CA TRP A 79 -5.11 -11.70 -13.42
C TRP A 79 -4.07 -11.68 -14.54
N GLU A 80 -4.37 -12.18 -15.73
CA GLU A 80 -3.43 -12.28 -16.85
C GLU A 80 -3.41 -11.02 -17.72
N PHE A 81 -4.57 -10.43 -17.97
CA PHE A 81 -4.76 -9.41 -19.02
C PHE A 81 -5.22 -8.04 -18.52
N ALA A 82 -5.54 -7.86 -17.24
CA ALA A 82 -5.82 -6.52 -16.73
C ALA A 82 -4.59 -5.61 -16.89
N ALA A 83 -4.82 -4.32 -17.14
CA ALA A 83 -3.74 -3.33 -17.10
C ALA A 83 -3.40 -2.98 -15.64
N ASP A 84 -4.45 -2.79 -14.84
CA ASP A 84 -4.39 -2.30 -13.47
C ASP A 84 -5.16 -3.21 -12.51
N VAL A 85 -4.68 -3.25 -11.28
CA VAL A 85 -5.35 -3.86 -10.13
C VAL A 85 -5.99 -2.76 -9.32
N VAL A 86 -7.31 -2.79 -9.18
CA VAL A 86 -8.07 -1.88 -8.32
C VAL A 86 -8.26 -2.53 -6.96
N LYS A 87 -7.94 -1.83 -5.87
CA LYS A 87 -7.98 -2.34 -4.48
C LYS A 87 -9.35 -2.88 -4.08
N THR A 88 -10.41 -2.32 -4.65
CA THR A 88 -11.81 -2.70 -4.42
C THR A 88 -12.34 -3.70 -5.45
N SER A 89 -11.50 -4.23 -6.35
CA SER A 89 -11.97 -5.19 -7.36
C SER A 89 -12.44 -6.50 -6.70
N PRO A 90 -13.38 -7.24 -7.33
CA PRO A 90 -13.82 -8.53 -6.84
C PRO A 90 -12.67 -9.53 -6.66
N LEU A 91 -11.70 -9.53 -7.58
CA LEU A 91 -10.52 -10.39 -7.50
C LEU A 91 -9.68 -10.09 -6.27
N VAL A 92 -9.37 -8.80 -6.01
CA VAL A 92 -8.58 -8.40 -4.84
C VAL A 92 -9.31 -8.76 -3.54
N THR A 93 -10.62 -8.54 -3.49
CA THR A 93 -11.44 -8.88 -2.32
C THR A 93 -11.44 -10.40 -2.04
N ALA A 94 -11.54 -11.21 -3.10
CA ALA A 94 -11.46 -12.66 -3.00
C ALA A 94 -10.08 -13.13 -2.54
N LEU A 95 -9.01 -12.56 -3.11
CA LEU A 95 -7.63 -12.88 -2.73
C LEU A 95 -7.31 -12.46 -1.30
N LYS A 96 -7.73 -11.26 -0.86
CA LYS A 96 -7.59 -10.81 0.52
C LYS A 96 -8.19 -11.82 1.50
N THR A 97 -9.42 -12.27 1.23
CA THR A 97 -10.13 -13.24 2.06
C THR A 97 -9.42 -14.59 2.08
N ALA A 98 -9.01 -15.10 0.91
CA ALA A 98 -8.36 -16.40 0.79
C ALA A 98 -6.95 -16.45 1.41
N LEU A 99 -6.22 -15.34 1.35
CA LEU A 99 -4.89 -15.19 1.97
C LEU A 99 -4.96 -14.83 3.47
N GLY A 100 -6.15 -14.54 4.00
CA GLY A 100 -6.33 -14.12 5.39
C GLY A 100 -5.69 -12.76 5.70
N LEU A 101 -5.60 -11.86 4.72
CA LEU A 101 -4.97 -10.56 4.89
C LEU A 101 -5.90 -9.58 5.62
N THR A 102 -5.33 -8.78 6.51
CA THR A 102 -6.01 -7.63 7.11
C THR A 102 -6.10 -6.46 6.12
N ASP A 103 -6.98 -5.49 6.38
CA ASP A 103 -7.05 -4.26 5.58
C ASP A 103 -5.73 -3.47 5.59
N GLN A 104 -5.01 -3.51 6.72
CA GLN A 104 -3.70 -2.88 6.82
C GLN A 104 -2.69 -3.59 5.92
N GLN A 105 -2.61 -4.92 5.99
CA GLN A 105 -1.68 -5.70 5.14
C GLN A 105 -1.98 -5.53 3.65
N LEU A 106 -3.26 -5.45 3.27
CA LEU A 106 -3.64 -5.14 1.89
C LEU A 106 -3.18 -3.73 1.50
N THR A 107 -3.36 -2.75 2.38
CA THR A 107 -2.88 -1.38 2.14
C THR A 107 -1.37 -1.33 1.99
N ASP A 108 -0.63 -2.00 2.87
CA ASP A 108 0.83 -2.08 2.83
C ASP A 108 1.33 -2.69 1.51
N LEU A 109 0.64 -3.69 0.98
CA LEU A 109 0.94 -4.27 -0.34
C LEU A 109 0.75 -3.26 -1.49
N PHE A 110 -0.32 -2.45 -1.44
CA PHE A 110 -0.56 -1.41 -2.45
C PHE A 110 0.44 -0.25 -2.34
N VAL A 111 0.82 0.12 -1.11
CA VAL A 111 1.89 1.09 -0.85
C VAL A 111 3.23 0.56 -1.38
N LEU A 112 3.57 -0.70 -1.13
CA LEU A 112 4.78 -1.30 -1.69
C LEU A 112 4.73 -1.31 -3.22
N ALA A 113 3.61 -1.76 -3.79
CA ALA A 113 3.42 -1.84 -5.24
C ALA A 113 3.59 -0.49 -5.94
N SER A 114 3.11 0.61 -5.35
CA SER A 114 3.23 1.95 -5.96
C SER A 114 4.68 2.45 -6.08
N THR A 115 5.63 1.84 -5.35
CA THR A 115 7.06 2.18 -5.39
C THR A 115 7.86 1.39 -6.44
N LEU A 116 7.26 0.41 -7.12
CA LEU A 116 7.91 -0.54 -8.03
C LEU A 116 7.64 -0.24 -9.52
#